data_AF-A0A959SD44-F1
#
_entry.id   AF-A0A959SD44-F1
#
_cell.length_a   1.000
_cell.length_b   1.000
_cell.length_c   1.000
_cell.angle_alpha   90.00
_cell.angle_beta   90.00
_cell.angle_gamma   90.00
#
_symmetry.space_group_name_H-M   'P 1'
#
loop_
_entity.id
_entity.type
_entity.pdbx_description
1 polymer ?
#
loop_
_entity_poly.entity_id
_entity_poly.type
_entity_poly.pdbx_seq_one_letter_code
_entity_poly.pdbx_strand_id
1 'polypeptide(L)'
;FQGGTLKIHPTLRYADDALRAFFATASQQPWFSNTLFVVTADHTADIDRDGQHYNKATDYWVPLLYHMPGRIAPQQQERVTQHIDILPTVLDLVGHGKPFFSFGHSALRQHTPPIAIMASNGIYQCVSEKLHLQFDGHHVVGTSPLSAEVDTTGLGTLKKDMTLHLSAAIQQFNSHLRNGDLVHGR
;
A
#
# COMPACT_ATOMS: atom_id res chain seq x y z
N PHE A 1 20.46 17.89 0.88
CA PHE A 1 20.26 16.92 -0.22
C PHE A 1 21.23 17.26 -1.34
N GLN A 2 22.11 16.33 -1.71
CA GLN A 2 23.17 16.55 -2.72
C GLN A 2 22.67 16.44 -4.18
N GLY A 3 21.36 16.26 -4.43
CA GLY A 3 20.86 16.00 -5.77
C GLY A 3 21.26 14.59 -6.23
N GLY A 4 20.32 13.71 -6.52
CA GLY A 4 20.69 12.44 -7.14
C GLY A 4 21.11 12.64 -8.61
N THR A 5 21.70 11.62 -9.24
CA THR A 5 22.26 11.68 -10.61
C THR A 5 21.23 11.54 -11.74
N LEU A 6 20.10 10.89 -11.48
CA LEU A 6 19.02 10.63 -12.45
C LEU A 6 18.20 11.88 -12.78
N LYS A 7 17.67 11.92 -14.01
CA LYS A 7 16.87 13.04 -14.55
C LYS A 7 15.61 13.34 -13.73
N ILE A 8 15.06 12.37 -12.99
CA ILE A 8 13.87 12.56 -12.15
C ILE A 8 14.19 13.32 -10.86
N HIS A 9 15.43 13.31 -10.38
CA HIS A 9 15.76 13.82 -9.05
C HIS A 9 15.46 15.31 -8.85
N PRO A 10 15.68 16.21 -9.83
CA PRO A 10 15.24 17.59 -9.73
C PRO A 10 13.72 17.72 -9.52
N THR A 11 12.92 16.89 -10.19
CA THR A 11 11.45 16.87 -10.02
C THR A 11 11.04 16.34 -8.65
N LEU A 12 11.69 15.27 -8.17
CA LEU A 12 11.46 14.76 -6.81
C LEU A 12 11.81 15.83 -5.76
N ARG A 13 12.90 16.57 -5.97
CA ARG A 13 13.29 17.67 -5.08
C ARG A 13 12.28 18.81 -5.10
N TYR A 14 11.77 19.17 -6.28
CA TYR A 14 10.73 20.17 -6.40
C TYR A 14 9.47 19.77 -5.61
N ALA A 15 9.04 18.51 -5.72
CA ALA A 15 7.90 18.00 -4.96
C ALA A 15 8.14 18.04 -3.44
N ASP A 16 9.33 17.66 -2.97
CA ASP A 16 9.74 17.77 -1.56
C ASP A 16 9.76 19.23 -1.07
N ASP A 17 10.29 20.16 -1.87
CA ASP A 17 10.31 21.59 -1.56
C ASP A 17 8.88 22.17 -1.51
N ALA A 18 7.98 21.73 -2.39
CA ALA A 18 6.57 22.12 -2.39
C ALA A 18 5.82 21.59 -1.17
N LEU A 19 6.06 20.33 -0.77
CA LEU A 19 5.51 19.77 0.47
C LEU A 19 6.03 20.53 1.70
N ARG A 20 7.33 20.88 1.73
CA ARG A 20 7.90 21.70 2.80
C ARG A 20 7.19 23.06 2.90
N ALA A 21 7.01 23.75 1.78
CA ALA A 21 6.30 25.02 1.74
C ALA A 21 4.83 24.87 2.19
N PHE A 22 4.14 23.83 1.73
CA PHE A 22 2.78 23.50 2.16
C PHE A 22 2.69 23.36 3.67
N PHE A 23 3.54 22.54 4.31
CA PHE A 23 3.51 22.35 5.75
C PHE A 23 3.95 23.59 6.54
N ALA A 24 4.88 24.40 6.01
CA ALA A 24 5.26 25.68 6.60
C ALA A 24 4.10 26.68 6.65
N THR A 25 3.24 26.69 5.64
CA THR A 25 2.02 27.53 5.62
C THR A 25 0.88 26.89 6.42
N ALA A 26 0.65 25.58 6.24
CA ALA A 26 -0.43 24.85 6.90
C ALA A 26 -0.28 24.88 8.43
N SER A 27 0.95 24.77 8.94
CA SER A 27 1.24 24.83 10.39
C SER A 27 0.82 26.13 11.09
N GLN A 28 0.61 27.20 10.32
CA GLN A 28 0.13 28.50 10.85
C GLN A 28 -1.40 28.60 10.89
N GLN A 29 -2.11 27.62 10.34
CA GLN A 29 -3.56 27.67 10.24
C GLN A 29 -4.25 27.11 11.49
N PRO A 30 -5.38 27.68 11.93
CA PRO A 30 -6.09 27.23 13.15
C PRO A 30 -6.50 25.75 13.14
N TRP A 31 -6.70 25.16 11.95
CA TRP A 31 -7.12 23.77 11.78
C TRP A 31 -5.97 22.75 11.84
N PHE A 32 -4.72 23.18 11.80
CA PHE A 32 -3.57 22.29 11.64
C PHE A 32 -3.46 21.21 12.72
N SER A 33 -3.61 21.60 13.99
CA SER A 33 -3.55 20.70 15.15
C SER A 33 -4.71 19.71 15.21
N ASN A 34 -5.75 19.90 14.40
CA ASN A 34 -6.91 19.03 14.30
C ASN A 34 -7.09 18.43 12.90
N THR A 35 -5.99 18.25 12.17
CA THR A 35 -5.99 17.69 10.81
C THR A 35 -5.17 16.42 10.74
N LEU A 36 -5.72 15.39 10.09
CA LEU A 36 -4.97 14.22 9.63
C LEU A 36 -4.53 14.47 8.20
N PHE A 37 -3.22 14.49 7.96
CA PHE A 37 -2.63 14.47 6.63
C PHE A 37 -2.26 13.05 6.26
N VAL A 38 -2.61 12.65 5.05
CA VAL A 38 -2.18 11.38 4.43
C VAL A 38 -1.37 11.75 3.19
N VAL A 39 -0.09 11.41 3.18
CA VAL A 39 0.82 11.68 2.06
C VAL A 39 1.26 10.35 1.46
N THR A 40 1.05 10.18 0.16
CA THR A 40 1.45 8.98 -0.57
C THR A 40 1.72 9.29 -2.05
N ALA A 41 2.17 8.30 -2.82
CA ALA A 41 2.25 8.38 -4.27
C ALA A 41 1.24 7.40 -4.88
N ASP A 42 0.70 7.71 -6.06
CA ASP A 42 -0.25 6.85 -6.77
C ASP A 42 0.42 5.60 -7.36
N HIS A 43 1.66 5.73 -7.84
CA HIS A 43 2.50 4.64 -8.33
C HIS A 43 4.00 4.96 -8.24
N THR A 44 4.86 3.98 -8.56
CA THR A 44 6.31 4.19 -8.64
C THR A 44 6.71 4.85 -9.97
N ALA A 45 7.89 5.47 -10.01
CA ALA A 45 8.50 5.93 -11.24
C ALA A 45 9.43 4.85 -11.82
N ASP A 46 9.57 4.84 -13.15
CA ASP A 46 10.49 3.95 -13.84
C ASP A 46 11.88 4.59 -13.93
N ILE A 47 12.72 4.39 -12.91
CA ILE A 47 13.87 5.27 -12.69
C ILE A 47 15.20 4.75 -13.26
N ASP A 48 15.32 3.48 -13.65
CA ASP A 48 16.58 2.94 -14.21
C ASP A 48 16.43 1.51 -14.79
N ARG A 49 15.28 1.16 -15.36
CA ARG A 49 15.01 -0.26 -15.65
C ARG A 49 15.64 -0.82 -16.94
N ASP A 50 16.27 -0.02 -17.79
CA ASP A 50 16.96 -0.45 -19.03
C ASP A 50 16.24 -1.59 -19.79
N GLY A 51 14.91 -1.49 -19.92
CA GLY A 51 14.06 -2.48 -20.60
C GLY A 51 13.66 -3.72 -19.79
N GLN A 52 14.00 -3.83 -18.51
CA GLN A 52 13.62 -4.95 -17.64
C GLN A 52 12.16 -4.86 -17.16
N HIS A 53 11.45 -6.00 -17.22
CA HIS A 53 10.02 -6.10 -16.95
C HIS A 53 9.64 -6.01 -15.45
N TYR A 54 8.42 -5.50 -15.23
CA TYR A 54 7.72 -5.21 -13.96
C TYR A 54 7.26 -6.44 -13.17
N ASN A 55 8.17 -7.15 -12.50
CA ASN A 55 7.81 -8.37 -11.75
C ASN A 55 8.40 -8.42 -10.33
N LYS A 56 8.84 -7.28 -9.78
CA LYS A 56 9.33 -7.21 -8.40
C LYS A 56 8.28 -6.53 -7.53
N ALA A 57 8.14 -7.00 -6.29
CA ALA A 57 7.29 -6.35 -5.30
C ALA A 57 7.64 -4.85 -5.13
N THR A 58 8.93 -4.51 -5.19
CA THR A 58 9.44 -3.14 -5.09
C THR A 58 8.95 -2.22 -6.19
N ASP A 59 8.46 -2.75 -7.31
CA ASP A 59 7.93 -1.94 -8.40
C ASP A 59 6.61 -1.25 -8.03
N TYR A 60 6.05 -1.56 -6.87
CA TYR A 60 4.78 -1.02 -6.38
C TYR A 60 4.90 -0.37 -5.00
N TRP A 61 6.12 -0.20 -4.49
CA TRP A 61 6.37 0.39 -3.18
C TRP A 61 6.35 1.90 -3.27
N VAL A 62 5.32 2.50 -2.66
CA VAL A 62 5.14 3.95 -2.58
C VAL A 62 5.30 4.43 -1.13
N PRO A 63 5.72 5.68 -0.90
CA PRO A 63 5.70 6.24 0.45
C PRO A 63 4.27 6.31 0.97
N LEU A 64 4.07 6.09 2.27
CA LEU A 64 2.80 6.30 2.95
C LEU A 64 3.06 6.89 4.33
N LEU A 65 2.58 8.11 4.55
CA LEU A 65 2.73 8.84 5.81
C LEU A 65 1.36 9.28 6.33
N TYR A 66 1.06 8.90 7.58
CA TYR A 66 -0.02 9.47 8.35
C TYR A 66 0.55 10.50 9.34
N HIS A 67 0.15 11.75 9.22
CA HIS A 67 0.60 12.84 10.09
C HIS A 67 -0.59 13.52 10.76
N MET A 68 -0.67 13.44 12.08
CA MET A 68 -1.69 14.11 12.88
C MET A 68 -1.01 14.80 14.08
N PRO A 69 -0.71 16.11 13.98
CA PRO A 69 0.10 16.83 14.96
C PRO A 69 -0.40 16.64 16.39
N GLY A 70 0.49 16.20 17.28
CA GLY A 70 0.18 16.00 18.71
C GLY A 70 -0.70 14.79 19.03
N ARG A 71 -1.13 14.00 18.04
CA ARG A 71 -1.97 12.80 18.24
C ARG A 71 -1.30 11.50 17.82
N ILE A 72 -0.54 11.53 16.73
CA ILE A 72 0.25 10.37 16.28
C ILE A 72 1.71 10.65 16.60
N ALA A 73 2.32 9.79 17.43
CA ALA A 73 3.74 9.83 17.68
C ALA A 73 4.51 9.36 16.42
N PRO A 74 5.67 9.97 16.09
CA PRO A 74 6.51 9.48 15.00
C PRO A 74 6.93 8.03 15.24
N GLN A 75 6.63 7.15 14.28
CA GLN A 75 7.03 5.76 14.30
C GLN A 75 7.18 5.25 12.86
N GLN A 76 8.12 4.32 12.66
CA GLN A 76 8.22 3.54 11.43
C GLN A 76 7.42 2.25 11.62
N GLN A 77 6.63 1.89 10.61
CA GLN A 77 5.89 0.64 10.59
C GLN A 77 6.25 -0.12 9.32
N GLU A 78 6.84 -1.31 9.49
CA GLU A 78 7.34 -2.15 8.38
C GLU A 78 6.29 -3.14 7.85
N ARG A 79 5.08 -3.07 8.41
CA ARG A 79 3.94 -3.90 8.03
C ARG A 79 3.58 -3.65 6.56
N VAL A 80 3.46 -4.72 5.78
CA VAL A 80 2.94 -4.63 4.41
C VAL A 80 1.50 -4.10 4.42
N THR A 81 1.26 -3.07 3.61
CA THR A 81 -0.03 -2.39 3.44
C THR A 81 -0.25 -2.06 1.97
N GLN A 82 -1.49 -1.73 1.59
CA GLN A 82 -1.90 -1.39 0.24
C GLN A 82 -2.83 -0.16 0.23
N HIS A 83 -3.04 0.47 -0.93
CA HIS A 83 -3.86 1.69 -1.02
C HIS A 83 -5.29 1.53 -0.50
N ILE A 84 -5.92 0.38 -0.70
CA ILE A 84 -7.28 0.12 -0.20
C ILE A 84 -7.35 0.09 1.34
N ASP A 85 -6.20 -0.03 2.03
CA ASP A 85 -6.09 0.05 3.49
C ASP A 85 -6.11 1.50 4.02
N ILE A 86 -5.92 2.50 3.14
CA ILE A 86 -5.88 3.90 3.56
C ILE A 86 -7.21 4.34 4.17
N LEU A 87 -8.33 4.06 3.50
CA LEU A 87 -9.66 4.42 4.00
C LEU A 87 -9.94 3.86 5.39
N PRO A 88 -9.89 2.53 5.65
CA PRO A 88 -10.14 1.99 6.98
C PRO A 88 -9.14 2.50 8.03
N THR A 89 -7.88 2.76 7.66
CA THR A 89 -6.88 3.33 8.58
C THR A 89 -7.23 4.78 8.96
N VAL A 90 -7.63 5.60 7.99
CA VAL A 90 -8.11 6.97 8.24
C VAL A 90 -9.31 6.96 9.17
N LEU A 91 -10.29 6.09 8.92
CA LEU A 91 -11.50 5.98 9.74
C LEU A 91 -11.17 5.60 11.19
N ASP A 92 -10.24 4.68 11.41
CA ASP A 92 -9.76 4.34 12.76
C ASP A 92 -9.05 5.54 13.43
N LEU A 93 -8.17 6.24 12.71
CA LEU A 93 -7.41 7.39 13.24
C LEU A 93 -8.32 8.57 13.66
N VAL A 94 -9.39 8.81 12.91
CA VAL A 94 -10.34 9.91 13.22
C VAL A 94 -11.48 9.48 14.15
N GLY A 95 -11.47 8.23 14.63
CA GLY A 95 -12.48 7.72 15.55
C GLY A 95 -13.87 7.49 14.92
N HIS A 96 -13.93 7.18 13.63
CA HIS A 96 -15.18 6.90 12.94
C HIS A 96 -15.69 5.48 13.25
N GLY A 97 -16.74 5.39 14.06
CA GLY A 97 -17.31 4.11 14.51
C GLY A 97 -18.53 3.60 13.73
N LYS A 98 -18.90 4.20 12.60
CA LYS A 98 -20.07 3.74 11.81
C LYS A 98 -19.68 2.62 10.83
N PRO A 99 -20.63 1.75 10.44
CA PRO A 99 -20.39 0.78 9.39
C PRO A 99 -19.98 1.44 8.07
N PHE A 100 -19.00 0.85 7.40
CA PHE A 100 -18.56 1.23 6.06
C PHE A 100 -18.17 -0.01 5.28
N PHE A 101 -18.17 0.10 3.96
CA PHE A 101 -17.69 -0.95 3.06
C PHE A 101 -16.23 -0.67 2.69
N SER A 102 -15.39 -1.69 2.75
CA SER A 102 -13.99 -1.63 2.32
C SER A 102 -13.49 -3.04 1.97
N PHE A 103 -12.67 -3.13 0.92
CA PHE A 103 -11.89 -4.33 0.64
C PHE A 103 -10.57 -4.38 1.42
N GLY A 104 -10.04 -3.22 1.79
CA GLY A 104 -8.83 -3.11 2.60
C GLY A 104 -9.13 -3.18 4.09
N HIS A 105 -8.06 -3.25 4.86
CA HIS A 105 -8.11 -3.32 6.32
C HIS A 105 -7.23 -2.24 6.94
N SER A 106 -7.61 -1.73 8.10
CA SER A 106 -6.81 -0.74 8.80
C SER A 106 -5.43 -1.29 9.17
N ALA A 107 -4.38 -0.53 8.86
CA ALA A 107 -2.99 -0.86 9.19
C ALA A 107 -2.71 -0.85 10.70
N LEU A 108 -3.64 -0.32 11.51
CA LEU A 108 -3.54 -0.27 12.97
C LEU A 108 -4.04 -1.56 13.64
N ARG A 109 -4.78 -2.41 12.90
CA ARG A 109 -5.37 -3.64 13.43
C ARG A 109 -4.42 -4.81 13.19
N GLN A 110 -3.99 -5.46 14.27
CA GLN A 110 -2.97 -6.53 14.21
C GLN A 110 -3.51 -7.87 13.67
N HIS A 111 -4.83 -8.07 13.65
CA HIS A 111 -5.45 -9.35 13.27
C HIS A 111 -5.63 -9.54 11.76
N THR A 112 -5.24 -8.56 10.94
CA THR A 112 -5.34 -8.68 9.49
C THR A 112 -4.07 -9.31 8.94
N PRO A 113 -4.09 -10.04 7.82
CA PRO A 113 -2.86 -10.49 7.19
C PRO A 113 -2.09 -9.28 6.62
N PRO A 114 -0.77 -9.13 6.86
CA PRO A 114 0.05 -8.09 6.27
C PRO A 114 0.36 -8.45 4.81
N ILE A 115 -0.63 -8.29 3.94
CA ILE A 115 -0.52 -8.62 2.52
C ILE A 115 -1.05 -7.50 1.64
N ALA A 116 -0.40 -7.30 0.50
CA ALA A 116 -0.80 -6.36 -0.54
C ALA A 116 -1.12 -7.12 -1.82
N ILE A 117 -2.23 -6.77 -2.47
CA ILE A 117 -2.68 -7.37 -3.72
C ILE A 117 -2.67 -6.31 -4.81
N MET A 118 -2.19 -6.69 -5.98
CA MET A 118 -2.19 -5.86 -7.18
C MET A 118 -2.46 -6.73 -8.41
N ALA A 119 -2.95 -6.13 -9.48
CA ALA A 119 -3.12 -6.80 -10.75
C ALA A 119 -2.51 -5.94 -11.85
N SER A 120 -1.64 -6.53 -12.66
CA SER A 120 -0.98 -5.85 -13.78
C SER A 120 -0.74 -6.85 -14.91
N ASN A 121 -1.03 -6.46 -16.15
CA ASN A 121 -0.82 -7.28 -17.35
C ASN A 121 -1.41 -8.70 -17.27
N GLY A 122 -2.59 -8.85 -16.64
CA GLY A 122 -3.27 -10.14 -16.49
C GLY A 122 -2.70 -11.04 -15.37
N ILE A 123 -1.68 -10.58 -14.64
CA ILE A 123 -1.12 -11.29 -13.49
C ILE A 123 -1.50 -10.57 -12.21
N TYR A 124 -2.09 -11.31 -11.28
CA TYR A 124 -2.25 -10.87 -9.91
C TYR A 124 -0.94 -11.10 -9.16
N GLN A 125 -0.46 -10.08 -8.45
CA GLN A 125 0.64 -10.21 -7.52
C GLN A 125 0.11 -10.09 -6.08
N CYS A 126 0.62 -10.94 -5.20
CA CYS A 126 0.34 -10.92 -3.78
C CYS A 126 1.67 -10.87 -3.03
N VAL A 127 1.83 -9.85 -2.19
CA VAL A 127 3.07 -9.57 -1.46
C VAL A 127 2.79 -9.70 0.02
N SER A 128 3.63 -10.46 0.72
CA SER A 128 3.70 -10.51 2.19
C SER A 128 5.08 -10.02 2.65
N GLU A 129 5.31 -10.00 3.96
CA GLU A 129 6.61 -9.66 4.55
C GLU A 129 7.75 -10.61 4.12
N LYS A 130 7.42 -11.83 3.68
CA LYS A 130 8.42 -12.85 3.32
C LYS A 130 8.40 -13.24 1.85
N LEU A 131 7.24 -13.21 1.21
CA LEU A 131 7.04 -13.84 -0.10
C LEU A 131 6.30 -12.90 -1.06
N HIS A 132 6.78 -12.84 -2.29
CA HIS A 132 6.08 -12.30 -3.44
C HIS A 132 5.56 -13.48 -4.30
N LEU A 133 4.27 -13.46 -4.60
CA LEU A 133 3.56 -14.49 -5.35
C LEU A 133 2.90 -13.88 -6.59
N GLN A 134 2.99 -14.58 -7.73
CA GLN A 134 2.35 -14.22 -8.99
C GLN A 134 1.34 -15.29 -9.39
N PHE A 135 0.14 -14.88 -9.80
CA PHE A 135 -1.01 -15.74 -10.06
C PHE A 135 -1.76 -15.27 -11.31
N ASP A 136 -2.05 -16.19 -12.23
CA ASP A 136 -2.71 -15.89 -13.52
C ASP A 136 -4.25 -15.89 -13.44
N GLY A 137 -4.81 -16.10 -12.25
CA GLY A 137 -6.26 -16.32 -12.04
C GLY A 137 -6.64 -17.79 -11.83
N HIS A 138 -5.74 -18.72 -12.17
CA HIS A 138 -5.96 -20.17 -12.05
C HIS A 138 -4.82 -20.87 -11.31
N HIS A 139 -3.57 -20.53 -11.61
CA HIS A 139 -2.36 -21.15 -11.08
C HIS A 139 -1.35 -20.12 -10.60
N VAL A 140 -0.55 -20.52 -9.62
CA VAL A 140 0.63 -19.74 -9.21
C VAL A 140 1.71 -19.91 -10.27
N VAL A 141 2.04 -18.82 -10.96
CA VAL A 141 3.01 -18.79 -12.07
C VAL A 141 4.40 -18.35 -11.64
N GLY A 142 4.54 -17.78 -10.44
CA GLY A 142 5.83 -17.37 -9.91
C GLY A 142 5.81 -17.15 -8.40
N THR A 143 6.94 -17.40 -7.75
CA THR A 143 7.18 -17.05 -6.35
C THR A 143 8.63 -16.64 -6.14
N SER A 144 8.87 -15.58 -5.38
CA SER A 144 10.20 -15.15 -4.97
C SER A 144 10.21 -14.68 -3.51
N PRO A 145 11.27 -14.94 -2.72
CA PRO A 145 11.46 -14.27 -1.45
C PRO A 145 11.43 -12.75 -1.62
N LEU A 146 10.95 -12.02 -0.62
CA LEU A 146 10.87 -10.55 -0.68
C LEU A 146 12.25 -9.90 -0.63
N SER A 147 13.20 -10.50 0.09
CA SER A 147 14.60 -10.10 0.14
C SER A 147 15.50 -11.34 0.22
N ALA A 148 16.81 -11.15 0.00
CA ALA A 148 17.80 -12.22 0.10
C ALA A 148 17.96 -12.78 1.53
N GLU A 149 17.55 -12.00 2.55
CA GLU A 149 17.74 -12.31 3.97
C GLU A 149 16.48 -12.90 4.62
N VAL A 150 15.41 -13.12 3.85
CA VAL A 150 14.15 -13.66 4.37
C VAL A 150 14.34 -15.05 4.97
N ASP A 151 13.85 -15.25 6.19
CA ASP A 151 13.68 -16.58 6.78
C ASP A 151 12.71 -17.43 5.95
N THR A 152 13.26 -18.49 5.36
CA THR A 152 12.55 -19.40 4.44
C THR A 152 11.67 -20.42 5.17
N THR A 153 11.72 -20.46 6.49
CA THR A 153 10.88 -21.36 7.30
C THR A 153 9.40 -21.05 7.07
N GLY A 154 8.62 -22.07 6.74
CA GLY A 154 7.17 -21.96 6.58
C GLY A 154 6.68 -21.34 5.26
N LEU A 155 7.58 -21.02 4.31
CA LEU A 155 7.17 -20.41 3.02
C LEU A 155 6.16 -21.26 2.24
N GLY A 156 6.21 -22.58 2.35
CA GLY A 156 5.24 -23.48 1.70
C GLY A 156 3.81 -23.31 2.24
N THR A 157 3.65 -23.14 3.55
CA THR A 157 2.35 -22.85 4.17
C THR A 157 1.89 -21.44 3.84
N LEU A 158 2.79 -20.46 3.97
CA LEU A 158 2.51 -19.07 3.61
C LEU A 158 2.05 -18.92 2.16
N LYS A 159 2.70 -19.62 1.21
CA LYS A 159 2.28 -19.65 -0.20
C LYS A 159 0.83 -20.12 -0.35
N LYS A 160 0.44 -21.20 0.35
CA LYS A 160 -0.93 -21.74 0.30
C LYS A 160 -1.93 -20.73 0.85
N ASP A 161 -1.63 -20.14 2.01
CA ASP A 161 -2.51 -19.16 2.67
C ASP A 161 -2.68 -17.90 1.82
N MET A 162 -1.58 -17.39 1.26
CA MET A 162 -1.61 -16.25 0.33
C MET A 162 -2.41 -16.55 -0.93
N THR A 163 -2.28 -17.75 -1.50
CA THR A 163 -3.04 -18.14 -2.71
C THR A 163 -4.54 -18.22 -2.40
N LEU A 164 -4.90 -18.79 -1.26
CA LEU A 164 -6.29 -18.87 -0.81
C LEU A 164 -6.88 -17.48 -0.58
N HIS A 165 -6.14 -16.62 0.13
CA HIS A 165 -6.58 -15.24 0.39
C HIS A 165 -6.75 -14.44 -0.91
N LEU A 166 -5.77 -14.53 -1.83
CA LEU A 166 -5.86 -13.86 -3.12
C LEU A 166 -7.07 -14.32 -3.92
N SER A 167 -7.32 -15.63 -3.97
CA SER A 167 -8.47 -16.20 -4.68
C SER A 167 -9.80 -15.71 -4.08
N ALA A 168 -9.90 -15.68 -2.75
CA ALA A 168 -11.07 -15.16 -2.06
C ALA A 168 -11.27 -13.65 -2.33
N ALA A 169 -10.20 -12.85 -2.30
CA ALA A 169 -10.26 -11.43 -2.59
C ALA A 169 -10.72 -11.15 -4.04
N ILE A 170 -10.19 -11.89 -5.01
CA ILE A 170 -10.62 -11.81 -6.42
C ILE A 170 -12.09 -12.19 -6.56
N GLN A 171 -12.51 -13.28 -5.93
CA GLN A 171 -13.91 -13.74 -5.97
C GLN A 171 -14.85 -12.69 -5.36
N GLN A 172 -14.49 -12.14 -4.20
CA GLN A 172 -15.26 -11.13 -3.49
C GLN A 172 -15.38 -9.85 -4.32
N PHE A 173 -14.26 -9.33 -4.82
CA PHE A 173 -14.22 -8.14 -5.67
C PHE A 173 -15.11 -8.32 -6.91
N ASN A 174 -14.93 -9.43 -7.64
CA ASN A 174 -15.72 -9.72 -8.84
C ASN A 174 -17.20 -9.93 -8.52
N SER A 175 -17.53 -10.52 -7.37
CA SER A 175 -18.93 -10.68 -6.95
C SER A 175 -19.58 -9.32 -6.71
N HIS A 176 -18.92 -8.44 -5.96
CA HIS A 176 -19.47 -7.12 -5.69
C HIS A 176 -19.57 -6.24 -6.94
N LEU A 177 -18.56 -6.31 -7.81
CA LEU A 177 -18.58 -5.60 -9.08
C LEU A 177 -19.77 -6.03 -9.95
N ARG A 178 -20.04 -7.34 -10.06
CA ARG A 178 -21.19 -7.86 -10.83
C ARG A 178 -22.54 -7.47 -10.20
N ASN A 179 -22.62 -7.41 -8.89
CA ASN A 179 -23.85 -7.10 -8.16
C ASN A 179 -24.10 -5.58 -8.05
N GLY A 180 -23.11 -4.75 -8.33
CA GLY A 180 -23.21 -3.30 -8.23
C GLY A 180 -23.39 -2.79 -6.79
N ASP A 181 -22.88 -3.52 -5.81
CA ASP A 181 -23.01 -3.26 -4.37
C ASP A 181 -21.68 -2.80 -3.72
N LEU A 182 -20.84 -2.12 -4.50
CA LEU A 182 -19.54 -1.56 -4.06
C LEU A 182 -19.68 -0.32 -3.14
N VAL A 183 -20.90 0.10 -2.84
CA VAL A 183 -21.19 1.28 -1.99
C VAL A 183 -22.22 0.91 -0.93
N HIS A 184 -21.95 1.32 0.32
CA HIS A 184 -22.91 1.19 1.42
C HIS A 184 -23.89 2.37 1.37
N GLY A 185 -25.11 2.12 0.90
CA GLY A 185 -26.18 3.13 0.86
C GLY A 185 -27.10 2.97 -0.35
N ARG A 186 -28.19 2.24 -0.17
CA ARG A 186 -29.46 2.44 -0.88
C ARG A 186 -30.54 2.64 0.17
#